data_AF-A0A158KDT5-F1
#
_entry.id   AF-A0A158KDT5-F1
#
_cell.length_a   1.000
_cell.length_b   1.000
_cell.length_c   1.000
_cell.angle_alpha   90.00
_cell.angle_beta   90.00
_cell.angle_gamma   90.00
#
_symmetry.space_group_name_H-M   'P 1'
#
loop_
_entity.id
_entity.type
_entity.pdbx_description
1 polymer ?
#
loop_
_entity_poly.entity_id
_entity_poly.type
_entity_poly.pdbx_seq_one_letter_code
_entity_poly.pdbx_strand_id
1 'polypeptide(L)'
;MPTPHVSVEGFDTQTPTGCMRMNAERTQETSLLTGCERCWPESAEAAWKARSDLRERAMWIYESHFNVRGLECQHCTRRFVSVFTENIDWAHGDDTQNWMMAPVTVSEYRRLEALLASSIEAALRVVPAARRSLCRHHPSGDDARTFWTTGIDIGLQD
;
A
#
# COMPACT_ATOMS: atom_id res chain seq x y z
N MET A 1 77.52 25.03 -24.96
CA MET A 1 76.54 25.30 -26.05
C MET A 1 75.23 24.64 -25.65
N PRO A 2 74.08 25.29 -25.86
CA PRO A 2 73.05 25.49 -24.83
C PRO A 2 71.87 24.50 -24.85
N THR A 3 71.10 24.55 -23.76
CA THR A 3 69.73 24.04 -23.57
C THR A 3 68.75 24.58 -24.62
N PRO A 4 67.60 23.89 -24.77
CA PRO A 4 66.37 24.64 -24.64
C PRO A 4 65.40 24.04 -23.61
N HIS A 5 64.77 24.97 -22.91
CA HIS A 5 63.56 24.84 -22.11
C HIS A 5 62.41 24.16 -22.86
N VAL A 6 61.66 23.32 -22.16
CA VAL A 6 60.21 23.14 -22.38
C VAL A 6 59.51 23.21 -21.03
N SER A 7 58.91 24.36 -20.77
CA SER A 7 57.63 24.51 -20.04
C SER A 7 56.52 24.22 -21.07
N VAL A 8 55.28 23.80 -20.80
CA VAL A 8 54.36 24.01 -19.68
C VAL A 8 53.23 22.96 -19.77
N GLU A 9 52.46 22.93 -18.70
CA GLU A 9 51.31 22.11 -18.34
C GLU A 9 50.17 22.01 -19.37
N GLY A 10 49.53 20.85 -19.41
CA GLY A 10 48.26 20.60 -20.09
C GLY A 10 47.44 19.60 -19.28
N PHE A 11 46.55 20.14 -18.45
CA PHE A 11 45.61 19.43 -17.60
C PHE A 11 44.43 18.96 -18.48
N ASP A 12 44.36 17.67 -18.83
CA ASP A 12 43.16 17.10 -19.46
C ASP A 12 42.42 16.23 -18.45
N THR A 13 41.47 16.86 -17.77
CA THR A 13 40.47 16.20 -16.95
C THR A 13 39.38 15.67 -17.88
N GLN A 14 39.55 14.44 -18.36
CA GLN A 14 38.51 13.77 -19.13
C GLN A 14 37.50 13.12 -18.18
N THR A 15 36.37 13.80 -18.00
CA THR A 15 35.21 13.33 -17.26
C THR A 15 34.52 12.20 -18.03
N PRO A 16 34.22 11.03 -17.43
CA PRO A 16 33.30 10.10 -18.04
C PRO A 16 31.86 10.56 -17.75
N THR A 17 31.22 11.13 -18.76
CA THR A 17 29.77 11.28 -18.87
C THR A 17 29.15 9.88 -18.96
N GLY A 18 28.94 9.25 -17.80
CA GLY A 18 28.19 8.01 -17.65
C GLY A 18 26.70 8.31 -17.48
N CYS A 19 25.94 8.07 -18.54
CA CYS A 19 24.50 8.25 -18.61
C CYS A 19 23.72 7.62 -17.44
N MET A 20 22.82 8.41 -16.87
CA MET A 20 21.74 7.97 -15.98
C MET A 20 20.91 6.85 -16.65
N ARG A 21 21.10 5.61 -16.20
CA ARG A 21 20.15 4.50 -16.40
C ARG A 21 19.95 3.79 -15.06
N MET A 22 19.10 4.34 -14.19
CA MET A 22 18.64 3.62 -12.98
C MET A 22 17.13 3.78 -12.69
N ASN A 23 16.34 4.37 -13.60
CA ASN A 23 14.92 4.64 -13.34
C ASN A 23 13.94 3.65 -14.00
N ALA A 24 14.38 2.80 -14.92
CA ALA A 24 13.46 1.91 -15.66
C ALA A 24 13.14 0.60 -14.92
N GLU A 25 14.07 0.06 -14.14
CA GLU A 25 13.88 -1.21 -13.42
C GLU A 25 13.02 -1.05 -12.16
N ARG A 26 13.12 0.11 -11.48
CA ARG A 26 12.32 0.42 -10.27
C ARG A 26 10.81 0.56 -10.54
N THR A 27 10.43 0.94 -11.76
CA THR A 27 9.02 1.14 -12.17
C THR A 27 8.31 -0.19 -12.46
N GLN A 28 9.04 -1.23 -12.88
CA GLN A 28 8.44 -2.54 -13.20
C GLN A 28 8.09 -3.33 -11.93
N GLU A 29 8.91 -3.24 -10.88
CA GLU A 29 8.65 -3.92 -9.60
C GLU A 29 7.49 -3.26 -8.81
N THR A 30 7.34 -1.94 -8.92
CA THR A 30 6.21 -1.20 -8.34
C THR A 30 4.88 -1.52 -9.05
N SER A 31 4.91 -1.78 -10.36
CA SER A 31 3.72 -2.15 -11.16
C SER A 31 3.13 -3.51 -10.77
N LEU A 32 3.94 -4.43 -10.22
CA LEU A 32 3.45 -5.74 -9.76
C LEU A 32 2.70 -5.66 -8.42
N LEU A 33 2.78 -4.52 -7.75
CA LEU A 33 2.30 -4.28 -6.40
C LEU A 33 1.11 -3.31 -6.34
N THR A 34 0.58 -2.93 -7.49
CA THR A 34 -0.60 -2.08 -7.65
C THR A 34 -1.73 -2.86 -8.33
N GLY A 35 -2.98 -2.45 -8.08
CA GLY A 35 -4.12 -2.92 -8.87
C GLY A 35 -4.14 -2.30 -10.28
N CYS A 36 -5.13 -2.68 -11.09
CA CYS A 36 -5.39 -1.99 -12.36
C CYS A 36 -6.26 -0.74 -12.12
N GLU A 37 -6.40 0.11 -13.14
CA GLU A 37 -7.21 1.34 -13.06
C GLU A 37 -8.67 1.11 -12.63
N ARG A 38 -9.22 -0.10 -12.85
CA ARG A 38 -10.58 -0.44 -12.43
C ARG A 38 -10.71 -0.76 -10.95
N CYS A 39 -9.68 -1.27 -10.29
CA CYS A 39 -9.74 -1.69 -8.88
C CYS A 39 -8.89 -0.85 -7.95
N TRP A 40 -7.89 -0.15 -8.47
CA TRP A 40 -6.94 0.64 -7.70
C TRP A 40 -6.52 1.91 -8.47
N PRO A 41 -7.48 2.75 -8.90
CA PRO A 41 -7.20 4.02 -9.56
C PRO A 41 -6.41 4.96 -8.64
N GLU A 42 -5.83 6.02 -9.21
CA GLU A 42 -5.01 6.96 -8.45
C GLU A 42 -5.78 7.77 -7.41
N SER A 43 -7.07 8.07 -7.65
CA SER A 43 -7.93 8.77 -6.70
C SER A 43 -8.43 7.85 -5.60
N ALA A 44 -8.28 8.27 -4.33
CA ALA A 44 -8.72 7.49 -3.18
C ALA A 44 -10.24 7.25 -3.20
N GLU A 45 -11.01 8.30 -3.50
CA GLU A 45 -12.48 8.20 -3.65
C GLU A 45 -12.88 7.25 -4.78
N ALA A 46 -12.17 7.29 -5.91
CA ALA A 46 -12.43 6.36 -7.01
C ALA A 46 -12.10 4.91 -6.62
N ALA A 47 -11.00 4.70 -5.89
CA ALA A 47 -10.61 3.38 -5.39
C ALA A 47 -11.59 2.84 -4.34
N TRP A 48 -12.15 3.72 -3.50
CA TRP A 48 -13.20 3.34 -2.54
C TRP A 48 -14.48 2.92 -3.25
N LYS A 49 -14.91 3.64 -4.28
CA LYS A 49 -16.06 3.24 -5.10
C LYS A 49 -15.80 1.89 -5.78
N ALA A 50 -14.63 1.74 -6.40
CA ALA A 50 -14.20 0.51 -7.08
C ALA A 50 -14.10 -0.71 -6.14
N ARG A 51 -13.90 -0.51 -4.84
CA ARG A 51 -13.88 -1.59 -3.84
C ARG A 51 -15.13 -2.47 -3.90
N SER A 52 -16.30 -1.87 -4.19
CA SER A 52 -17.58 -2.58 -4.24
C SER A 52 -17.67 -3.63 -5.36
N ASP A 53 -16.87 -3.49 -6.42
CA ASP A 53 -16.82 -4.43 -7.55
C ASP A 53 -15.83 -5.60 -7.33
N LEU A 54 -15.07 -5.57 -6.22
CA LEU A 54 -14.14 -6.63 -5.88
C LEU A 54 -14.88 -7.86 -5.39
N ARG A 55 -14.48 -9.02 -5.89
CA ARG A 55 -15.04 -10.29 -5.44
C ARG A 55 -14.44 -10.67 -4.10
N GLU A 56 -15.28 -10.96 -3.12
CA GLU A 56 -14.83 -11.57 -1.88
C GLU A 56 -14.34 -12.99 -2.12
N ARG A 57 -13.13 -13.29 -1.65
CA ARG A 57 -12.49 -14.60 -1.76
C ARG A 57 -12.50 -15.34 -0.43
N ALA A 58 -12.42 -14.60 0.66
CA ALA A 58 -12.44 -15.13 2.01
C ALA A 58 -13.00 -14.08 2.97
N MET A 59 -13.80 -14.55 3.92
CA MET A 59 -14.12 -13.83 5.14
C MET A 59 -13.40 -14.54 6.28
N TRP A 60 -12.23 -14.04 6.68
CA TRP A 60 -11.41 -14.71 7.69
C TRP A 60 -11.88 -14.39 9.11
N ILE A 61 -12.33 -13.16 9.34
CA ILE A 61 -12.91 -12.72 10.61
C ILE A 61 -14.20 -11.97 10.29
N TYR A 62 -15.30 -12.42 10.90
CA TYR A 62 -16.64 -11.88 10.70
C TYR A 62 -17.26 -11.51 12.04
N GLU A 63 -16.87 -10.36 12.56
CA GLU A 63 -17.50 -9.74 13.72
C GLU A 63 -18.09 -8.39 13.32
N SER A 64 -19.15 -7.97 14.00
CA SER A 64 -19.87 -6.74 13.68
C SER A 64 -18.97 -5.51 13.70
N HIS A 65 -18.07 -5.44 14.69
CA HIS A 65 -17.19 -4.31 14.95
C HIS A 65 -15.76 -4.52 14.44
N PHE A 66 -15.47 -5.72 13.92
CA PHE A 66 -14.15 -6.06 13.41
C PHE A 66 -14.24 -7.15 12.34
N ASN A 67 -13.76 -6.86 11.14
CA ASN A 67 -13.66 -7.89 10.12
C ASN A 67 -12.38 -7.80 9.30
N VAL A 68 -11.90 -8.96 8.89
CA VAL A 68 -10.74 -9.11 8.01
C VAL A 68 -11.17 -10.00 6.85
N ARG A 69 -11.09 -9.46 5.64
CA ARG A 69 -11.54 -10.14 4.43
C ARG A 69 -10.50 -10.07 3.32
N GLY A 70 -10.48 -11.12 2.52
CA GLY A 70 -9.68 -11.21 1.31
C GLY A 70 -10.53 -10.91 0.08
N LEU A 71 -10.06 -10.00 -0.75
CA LEU A 71 -10.76 -9.52 -1.94
C LEU A 71 -9.92 -9.78 -3.19
N GLU A 72 -10.56 -9.85 -4.36
CA GLU A 72 -9.88 -10.04 -5.63
C GLU A 72 -10.57 -9.24 -6.75
N CYS A 73 -9.75 -8.56 -7.55
CA CYS A 73 -10.26 -7.90 -8.76
C CYS A 73 -10.57 -8.94 -9.83
N GLN A 74 -11.78 -8.89 -10.37
CA GLN A 74 -12.24 -9.82 -11.41
C GLN A 74 -11.59 -9.57 -12.78
N HIS A 75 -10.95 -8.42 -12.97
CA HIS A 75 -10.31 -8.04 -14.23
C HIS A 75 -8.82 -8.36 -14.28
N CYS A 76 -8.06 -7.97 -13.24
CA CYS A 76 -6.61 -8.17 -13.22
C CYS A 76 -6.16 -9.27 -12.24
N THR A 77 -7.11 -9.93 -11.55
CA THR A 77 -6.85 -11.02 -10.58
C THR A 77 -5.98 -10.64 -9.38
N ARG A 78 -5.67 -9.35 -9.22
CA ARG A 78 -4.95 -8.83 -8.06
C ARG A 78 -5.78 -9.02 -6.80
N ARG A 79 -5.09 -9.37 -5.72
CA ARG A 79 -5.70 -9.63 -4.42
C ARG A 79 -5.46 -8.47 -3.49
N PHE A 80 -6.39 -8.30 -2.57
CA PHE A 80 -6.37 -7.28 -1.54
C PHE A 80 -6.73 -7.92 -0.22
N VAL A 81 -6.22 -7.35 0.85
CA VAL A 81 -6.77 -7.55 2.20
C VAL A 81 -7.51 -6.28 2.57
N SER A 82 -8.69 -6.42 3.17
CA SER A 82 -9.47 -5.32 3.72
C SER A 82 -9.75 -5.60 5.19
N VAL A 83 -9.44 -4.61 6.03
CA VAL A 83 -9.68 -4.61 7.47
C VAL A 83 -10.71 -3.55 7.77
N PHE A 84 -11.66 -3.89 8.62
CA PHE A 84 -12.63 -2.96 9.20
C PHE A 84 -12.50 -3.00 10.71
N THR A 85 -12.54 -1.82 11.35
CA THR A 85 -12.60 -1.64 12.79
C THR A 85 -13.65 -0.59 13.14
N GLU A 86 -14.41 -0.84 14.19
CA GLU A 86 -15.34 0.10 14.80
C GLU A 86 -14.97 0.28 16.27
N ASN A 87 -14.88 1.55 16.71
CA ASN A 87 -14.71 1.89 18.11
C ASN A 87 -16.08 2.27 18.69
N ILE A 88 -16.58 1.42 19.58
CA ILE A 88 -17.94 1.52 20.12
C ILE A 88 -17.98 2.57 21.23
N ASP A 89 -18.72 3.66 20.99
CA ASP A 89 -19.11 4.63 22.00
C ASP A 89 -20.53 4.30 22.52
N TRP A 90 -20.58 3.54 23.61
CA TRP A 90 -21.84 3.21 24.29
C TRP A 90 -22.59 4.42 24.85
N ALA A 91 -21.97 5.59 24.96
CA ALA A 91 -22.60 6.78 25.51
C ALA A 91 -23.46 7.53 24.48
N HIS A 92 -22.96 7.70 23.25
CA HIS A 92 -23.62 8.49 22.22
C HIS A 92 -24.08 7.67 21.00
N GLY A 93 -23.58 6.44 20.83
CA GLY A 93 -23.96 5.53 19.75
C GLY A 93 -23.50 5.96 18.35
N ASP A 94 -22.63 6.96 18.27
CA ASP A 94 -22.01 7.45 17.04
C ASP A 94 -20.57 6.94 16.97
N ASP A 95 -20.43 5.71 16.51
CA ASP A 95 -19.19 4.94 16.59
C ASP A 95 -18.20 5.34 15.48
N THR A 96 -16.93 5.47 15.84
CA THR A 96 -15.87 5.75 14.85
C THR A 96 -15.55 4.49 14.07
N GLN A 97 -15.64 4.55 12.74
CA GLN A 97 -15.44 3.42 11.85
C GLN A 97 -14.26 3.64 10.90
N ASN A 98 -13.45 2.61 10.73
CA ASN A 98 -12.26 2.63 9.89
C ASN A 98 -12.25 1.44 8.95
N TRP A 99 -11.97 1.70 7.67
CA TRP A 99 -11.66 0.68 6.69
C TRP A 99 -10.27 0.93 6.13
N MET A 100 -9.43 -0.10 6.17
CA MET A 100 -8.15 -0.12 5.46
C MET A 100 -8.18 -1.22 4.40
N MET A 101 -7.57 -0.95 3.25
CA MET A 101 -7.39 -1.94 2.19
C MET A 101 -6.00 -1.79 1.58
N ALA A 102 -5.33 -2.88 1.25
CA ALA A 102 -4.07 -2.83 0.52
C ALA A 102 -3.96 -4.00 -0.47
N PRO A 103 -3.31 -3.79 -1.64
CA PRO A 103 -2.97 -4.87 -2.55
C PRO A 103 -1.93 -5.78 -1.90
N VAL A 104 -2.09 -7.08 -2.13
CA VAL A 104 -1.18 -8.12 -1.65
C VAL A 104 -0.82 -9.06 -2.79
N THR A 105 0.41 -9.53 -2.76
CA THR A 105 0.89 -10.63 -3.61
C THR A 105 0.20 -11.93 -3.22
N VAL A 106 0.26 -12.92 -4.11
CA VAL A 106 -0.29 -14.26 -3.83
C VAL A 106 0.40 -14.92 -2.62
N SER A 107 1.70 -14.70 -2.45
CA SER A 107 2.46 -15.22 -1.31
C SER A 107 2.12 -14.50 0.00
N GLU A 108 1.99 -13.18 -0.01
CA GLU A 108 1.49 -12.41 1.15
C GLU A 108 0.06 -12.87 1.52
N TYR A 109 -0.84 -13.02 0.56
CA TYR A 109 -2.23 -13.47 0.81
C TYR A 109 -2.28 -14.85 1.49
N ARG A 110 -1.48 -15.82 1.03
CA ARG A 110 -1.40 -17.15 1.65
C ARG A 110 -0.81 -17.09 3.05
N ARG A 111 0.19 -16.23 3.29
CA ARG A 111 0.79 -16.05 4.62
C ARG A 111 -0.19 -15.38 5.58
N LEU A 112 -0.94 -14.37 5.12
CA LEU A 112 -2.04 -13.76 5.86
C LEU A 112 -3.04 -14.83 6.33
N GLU A 113 -3.56 -15.63 5.40
CA GLU A 113 -4.50 -16.72 5.69
C GLU A 113 -3.96 -17.73 6.71
N ALA A 114 -2.69 -18.15 6.58
CA ALA A 114 -2.07 -19.09 7.49
C ALA A 114 -1.86 -18.52 8.91
N LEU A 115 -1.62 -17.20 9.04
CA LEU A 115 -1.34 -16.55 10.32
C LEU A 115 -2.60 -16.04 11.02
N LEU A 116 -3.68 -15.76 10.29
CA LEU A 116 -4.92 -15.22 10.87
C LEU A 116 -5.53 -16.15 11.93
N ALA A 117 -5.31 -17.46 11.82
CA ALA A 117 -5.77 -18.43 12.80
C ALA A 117 -5.02 -18.36 14.15
N SER A 118 -3.83 -17.76 14.20
CA SER A 118 -2.98 -17.72 15.40
C SER A 118 -2.76 -16.31 15.93
N SER A 119 -2.58 -15.32 15.05
CA SER A 119 -2.38 -13.93 15.45
C SER A 119 -2.74 -12.98 14.32
N ILE A 120 -3.75 -12.15 14.57
CA ILE A 120 -4.20 -11.09 13.66
C ILE A 120 -3.07 -10.09 13.42
N GLU A 121 -2.41 -9.65 14.48
CA GLU A 121 -1.29 -8.70 14.42
C GLU A 121 -0.13 -9.24 13.57
N ALA A 122 0.27 -10.51 13.77
CA ALA A 122 1.31 -11.13 12.97
C ALA A 122 0.88 -11.28 11.51
N ALA A 123 -0.39 -11.59 11.26
CA ALA A 123 -0.93 -11.65 9.91
C ALA A 123 -0.85 -10.27 9.22
N LEU A 124 -1.33 -9.21 9.85
CA LEU A 124 -1.32 -7.87 9.23
C LEU A 124 0.09 -7.33 8.98
N ARG A 125 1.07 -7.67 9.82
CA ARG A 125 2.49 -7.37 9.58
C ARG A 125 3.10 -8.04 8.35
N VAL A 126 2.41 -9.02 7.74
CA VAL A 126 2.80 -9.56 6.42
C VAL A 126 2.71 -8.47 5.35
N VAL A 127 1.79 -7.51 5.50
CA VAL A 127 1.71 -6.36 4.60
C VAL A 127 2.82 -5.37 4.97
N PRO A 128 3.73 -5.03 4.03
CA PRO A 128 4.81 -4.11 4.32
C PRO A 128 4.29 -2.75 4.79
N ALA A 129 4.94 -2.15 5.80
CA ALA A 129 4.54 -0.85 6.33
C ALA A 129 4.57 0.28 5.28
N ALA A 130 5.43 0.16 4.25
CA ALA A 130 5.51 1.12 3.14
C ALA A 130 4.47 0.86 2.01
N ARG A 131 3.64 -0.18 2.12
CA ARG A 131 2.63 -0.51 1.11
C ARG A 131 1.59 0.59 1.07
N ARG A 132 1.36 1.21 -0.08
CA ARG A 132 0.23 2.15 -0.25
C ARG A 132 -1.10 1.44 0.05
N SER A 133 -1.87 2.05 0.94
CA SER A 133 -3.15 1.52 1.41
C SER A 133 -4.23 2.58 1.26
N LEU A 134 -5.44 2.13 0.95
CA LEU A 134 -6.64 2.95 0.94
C LEU A 134 -7.22 2.97 2.35
N CYS A 135 -7.48 4.15 2.87
CA CYS A 135 -8.18 4.34 4.13
C CYS A 135 -9.52 5.05 3.88
N ARG A 136 -10.59 4.56 4.50
CA ARG A 136 -11.81 5.33 4.75
C ARG A 136 -12.02 5.43 6.24
N HIS A 137 -12.11 6.65 6.74
CA HIS A 137 -12.29 6.95 8.14
C HIS A 137 -13.60 7.72 8.30
N HIS A 138 -14.51 7.17 9.10
CA HIS A 138 -15.74 7.80 9.54
C HIS A 138 -15.59 8.15 11.03
N PRO A 139 -15.16 9.37 11.36
CA PRO A 139 -15.13 9.83 12.74
C PRO A 139 -16.54 9.89 13.33
N SER A 140 -16.63 9.89 14.66
CA SER A 140 -17.86 10.25 15.36
C SER A 140 -18.19 11.73 15.10
N GLY A 141 -19.45 12.03 14.77
CA GLY A 141 -19.98 13.39 14.65
C GLY A 141 -19.56 14.16 13.39
N ASP A 142 -18.86 13.54 12.43
CA ASP A 142 -18.35 14.20 11.23
C ASP A 142 -18.39 13.26 10.01
N ASP A 143 -18.23 13.82 8.81
CA ASP A 143 -18.36 13.10 7.55
C ASP A 143 -17.21 12.12 7.31
N ALA A 144 -17.51 11.01 6.64
CA ALA A 144 -16.49 10.06 6.21
C ALA A 144 -15.51 10.66 5.20
N ARG A 145 -14.22 10.39 5.40
CA ARG A 145 -13.13 10.82 4.53
C ARG A 145 -12.39 9.62 3.95
N THR A 146 -12.01 9.70 2.67
CA THR A 146 -11.21 8.67 2.01
C THR A 146 -9.87 9.25 1.58
N PHE A 147 -8.77 8.57 1.90
CA PHE A 147 -7.43 9.03 1.60
C PHE A 147 -6.43 7.88 1.43
N TRP A 148 -5.25 8.19 0.87
CA TRP A 148 -4.15 7.25 0.78
C TRP A 148 -3.27 7.33 2.02
N THR A 149 -2.85 6.17 2.51
CA THR A 149 -1.90 6.01 3.61
C THR A 149 -0.92 4.87 3.26
N THR A 150 -0.16 4.39 4.24
CA THR A 150 0.75 3.26 4.08
C THR A 150 0.57 2.21 5.18
N GLY A 151 0.75 0.94 4.84
CA GLY A 151 0.62 -0.19 5.75
C GLY A 151 -0.84 -0.53 6.08
N ILE A 152 -1.03 -1.53 6.92
CA ILE A 152 -2.33 -1.84 7.52
C ILE A 152 -2.10 -1.99 9.01
N ASP A 153 -2.92 -1.32 9.81
CA ASP A 153 -2.88 -1.41 11.26
C ASP A 153 -4.30 -1.55 11.84
N ILE A 154 -4.38 -2.09 13.04
CA ILE A 154 -5.59 -2.14 13.88
C ILE A 154 -5.30 -1.18 15.02
N GLY A 155 -5.55 0.10 14.79
CA GLY A 155 -5.28 1.13 15.78
C GLY A 155 -6.32 2.25 15.69
N LEU A 156 -6.72 2.75 16.86
CA LEU A 156 -7.41 4.02 17.02
C LEU A 156 -6.64 5.06 16.22
N GLN A 157 -7.24 5.54 15.13
CA GLN A 157 -6.78 6.78 14.53
C GLN A 157 -7.25 7.89 15.49
N ASP A 158 -6.41 8.18 16.48
CA ASP A 158 -6.54 9.36 17.35
C ASP A 158 -6.26 10.65 16.54
#